data_AF-U3GYT9-F1
#
_entry.id   AF-U3GYT9-F1
#
_cell.length_a   1.000
_cell.length_b   1.000
_cell.length_c   1.000
_cell.angle_alpha   90.00
_cell.angle_beta   90.00
_cell.angle_gamma   90.00
#
_symmetry.space_group_name_H-M   'P 1'
#
loop_
_entity.id
_entity.type
_entity.pdbx_description
1 polymer ?
#
loop_
_entity_poly.entity_id
_entity_poly.type
_entity_poly.pdbx_seq_one_letter_code
_entity_poly.pdbx_strand_id
1 'polypeptide(L)'
;MGEYSVRHHPQDSYRLALAALGLRDAGVHVPFGGVIGQDRERCFVEDIDYCLGVLGRRVALVAPELNAIDSATPAELAAHNSLSETSARAPRPLPPTGTLIRRVAGIPREFPTATLEAVGPRRIKDCANCRYWFDCERQLVAADDISLFRSGDKAQDLRNRGVITVEALINDAADTRAATLARAWREGIAACRTTPTVTAPRFDVEIDIDMEAYLHHGAYLWGTFDGQTYRPFATWEPLGGPEEAANFAAFWQWLSNTRTQAHEDNKTFAAFCYANHGENHWLKESARRFHGQYPGIDVPSEKEVQAFISSTEWIDVFQLVKSQLVGPGGLGLKKLAPMAGFHWQEEDLDGEASIRAYEEGKKEELLSYNGDDCRATRAIRRWLADSAPGTMLLQ
;
A
#
# COMPACT_ATOMS: atom_id res chain seq x y z
N MET A 1 -32.03 -6.16 -4.79
CA MET A 1 -31.24 -4.91 -4.91
C MET A 1 -29.86 -5.18 -4.34
N GLY A 2 -28.82 -5.37 -5.17
CA GLY A 2 -27.48 -5.64 -4.63
C GLY A 2 -26.53 -6.39 -5.56
N GLU A 3 -26.21 -5.85 -6.73
CA GLU A 3 -25.06 -6.33 -7.53
C GLU A 3 -23.95 -5.27 -7.68
N TYR A 4 -24.22 -4.00 -7.34
CA TYR A 4 -23.26 -2.90 -7.52
C TYR A 4 -23.25 -2.00 -6.28
N SER A 5 -22.07 -1.70 -5.75
CA SER A 5 -21.86 -0.65 -4.75
C SER A 5 -20.99 0.44 -5.37
N VAL A 6 -21.44 1.69 -5.30
CA VAL A 6 -20.59 2.82 -5.73
C VAL A 6 -19.46 2.97 -4.72
N ARG A 7 -18.22 2.85 -5.20
CA ARG A 7 -17.02 3.16 -4.43
C ARG A 7 -16.65 4.60 -4.75
N HIS A 8 -16.97 5.54 -3.86
CA HIS A 8 -16.67 6.95 -4.09
C HIS A 8 -15.17 7.18 -4.16
N HIS A 9 -14.68 7.57 -5.34
CA HIS A 9 -13.31 8.02 -5.54
C HIS A 9 -13.29 9.55 -5.50
N PRO A 10 -12.58 10.18 -4.55
CA PRO A 10 -12.63 11.64 -4.36
C PRO A 10 -12.21 12.44 -5.59
N GLN A 11 -11.35 11.88 -6.46
CA GLN A 11 -10.97 12.53 -7.71
C GLN A 11 -12.14 12.66 -8.69
N ASP A 12 -13.06 11.69 -8.70
CA ASP A 12 -14.20 11.69 -9.61
C ASP A 12 -15.25 12.68 -9.12
N SER A 13 -15.53 12.71 -7.81
CA SER A 13 -16.37 13.75 -7.20
C SER A 13 -15.80 15.15 -7.40
N TYR A 14 -14.47 15.31 -7.32
CA TYR A 14 -13.79 16.58 -7.57
C TYR A 14 -13.91 17.04 -9.03
N ARG A 15 -13.64 16.13 -9.98
CA ARG A 15 -13.80 16.41 -11.42
C ARG A 15 -15.24 16.72 -11.78
N LEU A 16 -16.19 15.97 -11.24
CA LEU A 16 -17.62 16.16 -11.49
C LEU A 16 -18.09 17.53 -11.00
N ALA A 17 -17.68 17.93 -9.81
CA ALA A 17 -18.07 19.23 -9.27
C ALA A 17 -17.31 20.41 -9.89
N LEU A 18 -16.07 20.25 -10.36
CA LEU A 18 -15.41 21.26 -11.21
C LEU A 18 -16.13 21.43 -12.56
N ALA A 19 -16.51 20.32 -13.20
CA ALA A 19 -17.28 20.35 -14.44
C ALA A 19 -18.66 21.00 -14.22
N ALA A 20 -19.33 20.68 -13.11
CA ALA A 20 -20.59 21.30 -12.74
C ALA A 20 -20.47 22.82 -12.52
N LEU A 21 -19.39 23.29 -11.90
CA LEU A 21 -19.11 24.73 -11.76
C LEU A 21 -18.91 25.40 -13.12
N GLY A 22 -18.13 24.80 -14.02
CA GLY A 22 -17.95 25.34 -15.37
C GLY A 22 -19.24 25.39 -16.20
N LEU A 23 -20.10 24.37 -16.08
CA LEU A 23 -21.41 24.34 -16.75
C LEU A 23 -22.40 25.33 -16.12
N ARG A 24 -22.28 25.59 -14.81
CA ARG A 24 -23.05 26.63 -14.12
C ARG A 24 -22.65 28.03 -14.60
N ASP A 25 -21.35 28.28 -14.74
CA ASP A 25 -20.83 29.54 -15.30
C ASP A 25 -21.26 29.73 -16.77
N ALA A 26 -21.37 28.64 -17.53
CA ALA A 26 -21.89 28.65 -18.90
C ALA A 26 -23.42 28.72 -18.99
N GLY A 27 -24.15 28.73 -17.85
CA GLY A 27 -25.61 28.84 -17.80
C GLY A 27 -26.39 27.58 -18.18
N VAL A 28 -25.72 26.41 -18.24
CA VAL A 28 -26.29 25.14 -18.76
C VAL A 28 -26.21 23.99 -17.73
N HIS A 29 -26.24 24.31 -16.45
CA HIS A 29 -26.13 23.32 -15.37
C HIS A 29 -27.37 22.43 -15.22
N VAL A 30 -27.13 21.22 -14.73
CA VAL A 30 -28.14 20.23 -14.31
C VAL A 30 -27.77 19.70 -12.91
N PRO A 31 -28.74 19.21 -12.11
CA PRO A 31 -28.50 18.77 -10.73
C PRO A 31 -27.84 17.39 -10.60
N PHE A 32 -27.65 16.66 -11.72
CA PHE A 32 -27.12 15.30 -11.71
C PHE A 32 -25.90 15.16 -12.61
N GLY A 33 -24.96 14.31 -12.19
CA GLY A 33 -23.74 14.00 -12.93
C GLY A 33 -23.53 12.49 -13.06
N GLY A 34 -22.98 12.04 -14.18
CA GLY A 34 -22.69 10.63 -14.42
C GLY A 34 -21.24 10.28 -14.09
N VAL A 35 -21.01 9.19 -13.34
CA VAL A 35 -19.68 8.63 -13.06
C VAL A 35 -19.60 7.23 -13.67
N ILE A 36 -18.57 7.00 -14.47
CA ILE A 36 -18.28 5.69 -15.08
C ILE A 36 -17.30 4.96 -14.17
N GLY A 37 -17.68 3.75 -13.72
CA GLY A 37 -16.89 2.92 -12.82
C GLY A 37 -15.88 2.04 -13.54
N GLN A 38 -15.47 0.93 -12.90
CA GLN A 38 -14.56 -0.06 -13.49
C GLN A 38 -15.16 -0.76 -14.73
N ASP A 39 -16.47 -1.01 -14.70
CA ASP A 39 -17.23 -1.42 -15.88
C ASP A 39 -17.56 -0.18 -16.72
N ARG A 40 -16.97 -0.10 -17.92
CA ARG A 40 -17.10 1.05 -18.82
C ARG A 40 -18.43 1.09 -19.57
N GLU A 41 -19.23 0.02 -19.50
CA GLU A 41 -20.54 -0.04 -20.12
C GLU A 41 -21.65 0.55 -19.23
N ARG A 42 -21.31 0.97 -18.00
CA ARG A 42 -22.27 1.46 -17.00
C ARG A 42 -21.91 2.85 -16.48
N CYS A 43 -22.94 3.67 -16.30
CA CYS A 43 -22.85 5.01 -15.73
C CYS A 43 -23.74 5.10 -14.48
N PHE A 44 -23.18 5.58 -13.37
CA PHE A 44 -23.90 5.82 -12.12
C PHE A 44 -24.23 7.30 -12.01
N VAL A 45 -25.49 7.61 -11.70
CA VAL A 45 -25.96 8.98 -11.59
C VAL A 45 -25.83 9.46 -10.14
N GLU A 46 -25.10 10.54 -9.96
CA GLU A 46 -24.78 11.16 -8.67
C GLU A 46 -25.43 12.54 -8.55
N ASP A 47 -25.74 12.92 -7.30
CA ASP A 47 -26.20 14.27 -6.96
C ASP A 47 -25.01 15.24 -6.93
N ILE A 48 -25.08 16.29 -7.76
CA ILE A 48 -24.02 17.29 -7.86
C ILE A 48 -23.94 18.16 -6.59
N ASP A 49 -25.04 18.37 -5.87
CA ASP A 49 -25.04 19.18 -4.64
C ASP A 49 -24.23 18.52 -3.52
N TYR A 50 -24.25 17.18 -3.46
CA TYR A 50 -23.37 16.42 -2.57
C TYR A 50 -21.88 16.64 -2.91
N CYS A 51 -21.54 16.59 -4.20
CA CYS A 51 -20.18 16.78 -4.69
C CYS A 51 -19.68 18.22 -4.49
N LEU A 52 -20.53 19.22 -4.74
CA LEU A 52 -20.26 20.63 -4.48
C LEU A 52 -20.08 20.90 -2.98
N GLY A 53 -20.83 20.23 -2.10
CA GLY A 53 -20.64 20.32 -0.66
C GLY A 53 -19.24 19.86 -0.20
N VAL A 54 -18.68 18.81 -0.83
CA VAL A 54 -17.31 18.35 -0.58
C VAL A 54 -16.28 19.39 -1.05
N LEU A 55 -16.52 20.04 -2.18
CA LEU A 55 -15.63 21.05 -2.76
C LEU A 55 -15.69 22.39 -2.01
N GLY A 56 -16.88 22.85 -1.63
CA GLY A 56 -17.06 24.08 -0.84
C GLY A 56 -16.33 24.04 0.50
N ARG A 57 -16.30 22.86 1.17
CA ARG A 57 -15.50 22.62 2.37
C ARG A 57 -13.99 22.81 2.16
N ARG A 58 -13.48 22.57 0.95
CA ARG A 58 -12.07 22.74 0.59
C ARG A 58 -11.73 24.14 0.10
N VAL A 59 -12.59 24.76 -0.69
CA VAL A 59 -12.38 26.14 -1.17
C VAL A 59 -12.40 27.13 -0.01
N ALA A 60 -13.25 26.93 0.99
CA ALA A 60 -13.28 27.76 2.20
C ALA A 60 -11.95 27.78 2.98
N LEU A 61 -11.14 26.71 2.91
CA LEU A 61 -9.85 26.62 3.58
C LEU A 61 -8.74 27.45 2.90
N VAL A 62 -8.83 27.64 1.58
CA VAL A 62 -7.86 28.40 0.76
C VAL A 62 -8.39 29.75 0.29
N ALA A 63 -9.67 30.05 0.53
CA ALA A 63 -10.30 31.33 0.22
C ALA A 63 -9.56 32.55 0.78
N PRO A 64 -8.96 32.54 2.00
CA PRO A 64 -8.17 33.66 2.49
C PRO A 64 -6.94 33.96 1.61
N GLU A 65 -6.25 32.92 1.14
CA GLU A 65 -5.06 33.04 0.29
C GLU A 65 -5.42 33.46 -1.14
N LEU A 66 -6.50 32.89 -1.70
CA LEU A 66 -7.02 33.28 -3.02
C LEU A 66 -7.54 34.72 -3.02
N ASN A 67 -8.21 35.15 -1.96
CA ASN A 67 -8.66 36.54 -1.81
C ASN A 67 -7.49 37.52 -1.63
N ALA A 68 -6.39 37.09 -0.99
CA ALA A 68 -5.16 37.87 -0.89
C ALA A 68 -4.47 38.03 -2.26
N ILE A 69 -4.48 36.97 -3.09
CA ILE A 69 -3.97 37.01 -4.47
C ILE A 69 -4.84 37.92 -5.37
N ASP A 70 -6.16 37.87 -5.22
CA ASP A 70 -7.09 38.70 -6.00
C ASP A 70 -7.08 40.19 -5.59
N SER A 71 -6.59 40.51 -4.39
CA SER A 71 -6.45 41.88 -3.89
C SER A 71 -5.02 42.43 -3.96
N ALA A 72 -4.06 41.60 -4.36
CA ALA A 72 -2.66 41.99 -4.53
C ALA A 72 -2.46 42.88 -5.75
N THR A 73 -1.60 43.88 -5.59
CA THR A 73 -1.14 44.73 -6.68
C THR A 73 -0.22 43.95 -7.63
N PRO A 74 -0.08 44.37 -8.91
CA PRO A 74 0.81 43.71 -9.86
C PRO A 74 2.27 43.56 -9.38
N ALA A 75 2.74 44.44 -8.49
CA ALA A 75 4.08 44.37 -7.90
C ALA A 75 4.20 43.29 -6.80
N GLU A 76 3.14 43.08 -6.02
CA GLU A 76 3.06 42.04 -4.98
C GLU A 76 2.95 40.64 -5.61
N LEU A 77 2.22 40.52 -6.72
CA LEU A 77 2.14 39.28 -7.51
C LEU A 77 3.50 38.90 -8.14
N ALA A 78 4.28 39.90 -8.58
CA ALA A 78 5.62 39.70 -9.14
C ALA A 78 6.64 39.25 -8.07
N ALA A 79 6.51 39.71 -6.83
CA ALA A 79 7.33 39.30 -5.69
C ALA A 79 7.00 37.88 -5.19
N HIS A 80 5.76 37.41 -5.36
CA HIS A 80 5.37 36.04 -5.05
C HIS A 80 5.86 35.01 -6.09
N ASN A 81 5.92 35.41 -7.37
CA ASN A 81 6.35 34.54 -8.47
C ASN A 81 7.87 34.35 -8.57
N SER A 82 8.68 35.17 -7.91
CA SER A 82 10.16 35.09 -7.95
C SER A 82 10.76 33.97 -7.08
N LEU A 83 9.94 33.14 -6.43
CA LEU A 83 10.37 31.99 -5.63
C LEU A 83 10.09 30.62 -6.28
N SER A 84 9.63 30.54 -7.54
CA SER A 84 9.34 29.24 -8.17
C SER A 84 9.75 29.11 -9.64
N GLU A 85 10.89 29.66 -10.06
CA GLU A 85 11.46 29.36 -11.37
C GLU A 85 12.38 28.14 -11.34
N THR A 86 11.81 26.93 -11.33
CA THR A 86 12.41 25.75 -11.99
C THR A 86 11.32 24.74 -12.37
N SER A 87 10.67 24.95 -13.52
CA SER A 87 10.10 23.94 -14.43
C SER A 87 9.04 24.60 -15.32
N ALA A 88 9.49 25.37 -16.31
CA ALA A 88 8.61 25.96 -17.32
C ALA A 88 8.43 24.97 -18.48
N ARG A 89 7.28 24.28 -18.52
CA ARG A 89 6.73 23.74 -19.77
C ARG A 89 5.90 24.86 -20.39
N ALA A 90 6.14 25.18 -21.67
CA ALA A 90 5.52 26.32 -22.34
C ALA A 90 3.97 26.28 -22.24
N PRO A 91 3.31 27.40 -21.84
CA PRO A 91 1.86 27.47 -21.79
C PRO A 91 1.28 27.35 -23.20
N ARG A 92 0.20 26.56 -23.35
CA ARG A 92 -0.59 26.51 -24.59
C ARG A 92 -1.24 27.87 -24.85
N PRO A 93 -1.34 28.32 -26.11
CA PRO A 93 -1.98 29.60 -26.42
C PRO A 93 -3.48 29.54 -26.05
N LEU A 94 -3.95 30.58 -25.36
CA LEU A 94 -5.38 30.82 -25.16
C LEU A 94 -6.06 31.12 -26.51
N PRO A 95 -7.29 30.62 -26.73
CA PRO A 95 -8.04 30.94 -27.93
C PRO A 95 -8.37 32.44 -28.00
N PRO A 96 -8.53 33.00 -29.22
CA PRO A 96 -8.69 34.44 -29.42
C PRO A 96 -9.95 34.99 -28.75
N THR A 97 -9.74 36.13 -28.10
CA THR A 97 -10.71 37.03 -27.46
C THR A 97 -11.96 37.23 -28.32
N GLY A 98 -13.07 36.62 -27.91
CA GLY A 98 -14.36 36.74 -28.59
C GLY A 98 -15.57 36.50 -27.71
N THR A 99 -15.45 36.52 -26.38
CA THR A 99 -16.62 36.51 -25.51
C THR A 99 -16.37 37.43 -24.34
N LEU A 100 -16.98 38.62 -24.42
CA LEU A 100 -17.09 39.55 -23.30
C LEU A 100 -17.74 38.80 -22.12
N ILE A 101 -16.95 38.48 -21.10
CA ILE A 101 -17.50 38.12 -19.79
C ILE A 101 -18.17 39.39 -19.27
N ARG A 102 -19.48 39.51 -19.50
CA ARG A 102 -20.30 40.54 -18.87
C ARG A 102 -20.25 40.29 -17.36
N ARG A 103 -19.68 41.23 -16.61
CA ARG A 103 -19.92 41.35 -15.17
C ARG A 103 -21.43 41.52 -14.96
N VAL A 104 -22.11 40.48 -14.51
CA VAL A 104 -23.49 40.59 -14.05
C VAL A 104 -23.43 41.03 -12.58
N ALA A 105 -23.76 42.29 -12.34
CA ALA A 105 -24.00 42.80 -10.99
C ALA A 105 -25.30 42.19 -10.45
N GLY A 106 -25.26 41.59 -9.25
CA GLY A 106 -26.46 41.11 -8.54
C GLY A 106 -26.43 39.69 -7.99
N ILE A 107 -25.28 38.99 -7.96
CA ILE A 107 -25.19 37.67 -7.32
C ILE A 107 -24.97 37.87 -5.80
N PRO A 108 -25.82 37.32 -4.91
CA PRO A 108 -25.54 37.31 -3.48
C PRO A 108 -24.25 36.52 -3.23
N ARG A 109 -23.22 37.19 -2.70
CA ARG A 109 -21.92 36.58 -2.35
C ARG A 109 -21.87 36.02 -0.93
N GLU A 110 -23.02 35.86 -0.28
CA GLU A 110 -23.07 35.30 1.06
C GLU A 110 -23.29 33.80 0.97
N PHE A 111 -22.19 33.06 1.06
CA PHE A 111 -22.23 31.68 1.48
C PHE A 111 -22.74 31.66 2.93
N PRO A 112 -23.70 30.80 3.29
CA PRO A 112 -24.19 30.72 4.66
C PRO A 112 -23.00 30.51 5.59
N THR A 113 -22.72 31.54 6.38
CA THR A 113 -21.72 31.52 7.44
C THR A 113 -22.32 30.75 8.61
N ALA A 114 -22.60 29.46 8.39
CA ALA A 114 -22.58 28.55 9.52
C ALA A 114 -21.17 28.72 10.10
N THR A 115 -21.09 29.13 11.36
CA THR A 115 -19.85 29.23 12.12
C THR A 115 -19.22 27.84 12.16
N LEU A 116 -18.55 27.48 11.08
CA LEU A 116 -17.71 26.31 10.97
C LEU A 116 -16.52 26.64 11.85
N GLU A 117 -16.57 26.20 13.10
CA GLU A 117 -15.35 26.04 13.89
C GLU A 117 -14.32 25.40 12.96
N ALA A 118 -13.18 26.07 12.78
CA ALA A 118 -12.13 25.61 11.89
C ALA A 118 -11.64 24.26 12.42
N VAL A 119 -12.21 23.17 11.89
CA VAL A 119 -11.72 21.83 12.16
C VAL A 119 -10.38 21.76 11.45
N GLY A 120 -9.29 21.75 12.22
CA GLY A 120 -7.93 21.61 11.71
C GLY A 120 -7.76 20.37 10.81
N PRO A 121 -6.62 20.23 10.12
CA PRO A 121 -6.39 19.12 9.21
C PRO A 121 -6.57 17.77 9.91
N ARG A 122 -7.00 16.75 9.15
CA ARG A 122 -7.12 15.37 9.61
C ARG A 122 -6.47 14.45 8.60
N ARG A 123 -5.65 13.50 9.05
CA ARG A 123 -5.05 12.50 8.19
C ARG A 123 -6.09 11.44 7.79
N ILE A 124 -6.26 11.27 6.49
CA ILE A 124 -7.02 10.18 5.86
C ILE A 124 -6.10 9.37 4.94
N LYS A 125 -6.58 8.26 4.37
CA LYS A 125 -5.75 7.42 3.49
C LYS A 125 -5.19 8.18 2.29
N ASP A 126 -6.00 9.05 1.68
CA ASP A 126 -5.61 9.80 0.48
C ASP A 126 -4.53 10.86 0.74
N CYS A 127 -4.25 11.18 2.01
CA CYS A 127 -3.17 12.09 2.37
C CYS A 127 -1.81 11.61 1.86
N ALA A 128 -1.61 10.29 1.71
CA ALA A 128 -0.37 9.72 1.17
C ALA A 128 -0.04 10.21 -0.26
N ASN A 129 -1.06 10.57 -1.05
CA ASN A 129 -0.90 11.08 -2.41
C ASN A 129 -1.15 12.59 -2.52
N CYS A 130 -1.29 13.28 -1.38
CA CYS A 130 -1.61 14.70 -1.36
C CYS A 130 -0.35 15.55 -1.51
N ARG A 131 -0.28 16.38 -2.55
CA ARG A 131 0.82 17.34 -2.76
C ARG A 131 1.03 18.35 -1.62
N TYR A 132 0.02 18.57 -0.78
CA TYR A 132 0.05 19.50 0.35
C TYR A 132 0.22 18.77 1.70
N TRP A 133 0.58 17.48 1.68
CA TRP A 133 0.75 16.68 2.90
C TRP A 133 1.75 17.33 3.86
N PHE A 134 2.83 17.91 3.36
CA PHE A 134 3.88 18.52 4.19
C PHE A 134 3.36 19.60 5.17
N ASP A 135 2.40 20.43 4.75
CA ASP A 135 1.80 21.46 5.62
C ASP A 135 0.80 20.86 6.60
N CYS A 136 -0.03 19.93 6.15
CA CYS A 136 -0.98 19.22 7.00
C CYS A 136 -0.26 18.39 8.07
N GLU A 137 0.82 17.70 7.70
CA GLU A 137 1.63 16.88 8.59
C GLU A 137 2.24 17.71 9.71
N ARG A 138 2.85 18.85 9.38
CA ARG A 138 3.41 19.77 10.39
C ARG A 138 2.37 20.19 11.42
N GLN A 139 1.17 20.56 10.97
CA GLN A 139 0.08 20.96 11.85
C GLN A 139 -0.43 19.79 12.71
N LEU A 140 -0.61 18.62 12.11
CA LEU A 140 -1.04 17.40 12.80
C LEU A 140 -0.03 16.96 13.87
N VAL A 141 1.26 17.00 13.54
CA VAL A 141 2.36 16.67 14.48
C VAL A 141 2.41 17.69 15.61
N ALA A 142 2.30 18.98 15.32
CA ALA A 142 2.27 20.03 16.34
C ALA A 142 1.06 19.91 17.27
N ALA A 143 -0.10 19.50 16.74
CA ALA A 143 -1.32 19.27 17.52
C ALA A 143 -1.36 17.90 18.21
N ASP A 144 -0.36 17.04 17.95
CA ASP A 144 -0.37 15.63 18.33
C ASP A 144 -1.66 14.88 17.95
N ASP A 145 -2.23 15.21 16.79
CA ASP A 145 -3.59 14.79 16.46
C ASP A 145 -3.69 13.27 16.27
N ILE A 146 -4.73 12.68 16.86
CA ILE A 146 -4.96 11.23 16.87
C ILE A 146 -5.04 10.60 15.46
N SER A 147 -5.32 11.40 14.43
CA SER A 147 -5.39 10.91 13.05
C SER A 147 -4.04 10.46 12.49
N LEU A 148 -2.92 10.91 13.08
CA LEU A 148 -1.59 10.41 12.76
C LEU A 148 -1.49 8.90 12.98
N PHE A 149 -2.04 8.43 14.11
CA PHE A 149 -2.09 7.02 14.49
C PHE A 149 -3.27 6.27 13.84
N ARG A 150 -4.49 6.81 13.97
CA ARG A 150 -5.71 6.21 13.38
C ARG A 150 -6.34 7.14 12.36
N SER A 151 -6.23 6.81 11.07
CA SER A 151 -6.80 7.61 9.97
C SER A 151 -8.26 8.02 10.23
N GLY A 152 -8.55 9.31 10.07
CA GLY A 152 -9.84 10.02 10.17
C GLY A 152 -11.02 9.20 10.70
N ASP A 153 -11.71 8.50 9.81
CA ASP A 153 -12.95 7.78 10.11
C ASP A 153 -12.80 6.73 11.24
N LYS A 154 -11.60 6.15 11.38
CA LYS A 154 -11.28 5.16 12.42
C LYS A 154 -10.97 5.77 13.80
N ALA A 155 -10.88 7.09 13.90
CA ALA A 155 -10.65 7.79 15.16
C ALA A 155 -11.92 8.53 15.65
N GLN A 156 -13.04 8.44 14.92
CA GLN A 156 -14.24 9.20 15.29
C GLN A 156 -14.85 8.74 16.62
N ASP A 157 -14.78 7.44 16.93
CA ASP A 157 -15.19 6.89 18.22
C ASP A 157 -14.33 7.46 19.38
N LEU A 158 -13.00 7.53 19.18
CA LEU A 158 -12.06 8.11 20.14
C LEU A 158 -12.37 9.59 20.39
N ARG A 159 -12.61 10.34 19.31
CA ARG A 159 -12.96 11.77 19.39
C ARG A 159 -14.28 12.01 20.11
N ASN A 160 -15.29 11.17 19.89
CA ASN A 160 -16.56 11.25 20.60
C ASN A 160 -16.40 11.04 22.12
N ARG A 161 -15.33 10.33 22.54
CA ARG A 161 -14.93 10.17 23.95
C ARG A 161 -13.98 11.27 24.46
N GLY A 162 -13.66 12.28 23.64
CA GLY A 162 -12.73 13.35 23.98
C GLY A 162 -11.25 13.02 23.75
N VAL A 163 -10.93 11.83 23.21
CA VAL A 163 -9.56 11.42 22.89
C VAL A 163 -9.19 11.94 21.50
N ILE A 164 -8.60 13.15 21.47
CA ILE A 164 -8.27 13.87 20.23
C ILE A 164 -6.78 13.89 19.90
N THR A 165 -5.90 13.54 20.85
CA THR A 165 -4.45 13.45 20.64
C THR A 165 -3.95 12.01 20.81
N VAL A 166 -2.78 11.72 20.25
CA VAL A 166 -2.11 10.42 20.46
C VAL A 166 -1.71 10.28 21.92
N GLU A 167 -1.24 11.35 22.58
CA GLU A 167 -0.92 11.35 24.02
C GLU A 167 -2.16 11.05 24.88
N ALA A 168 -3.32 11.61 24.54
CA ALA A 168 -4.56 11.28 25.23
C ALA A 168 -4.92 9.80 25.09
N LEU A 169 -4.66 9.20 23.92
CA LEU A 169 -4.88 7.75 23.72
C LEU A 169 -3.88 6.89 24.50
N ILE A 170 -2.61 7.30 24.57
CA ILE A 170 -1.57 6.61 25.34
C ILE A 170 -1.93 6.52 26.83
N ASN A 171 -2.64 7.53 27.34
CA ASN A 171 -3.09 7.62 28.72
C ASN A 171 -4.56 7.18 28.91
N ASP A 172 -5.22 6.68 27.87
CA ASP A 172 -6.62 6.23 27.93
C ASP A 172 -6.72 4.86 28.61
N ALA A 173 -7.09 4.85 29.89
CA ALA A 173 -7.29 3.63 30.66
C ALA A 173 -8.50 2.80 30.19
N ALA A 174 -9.39 3.33 29.35
CA ALA A 174 -10.55 2.61 28.84
C ALA A 174 -10.20 1.60 27.72
N ASP A 175 -9.06 1.76 27.04
CA ASP A 175 -8.59 0.86 25.98
C ASP A 175 -7.06 0.68 26.09
N THR A 176 -6.64 -0.16 27.05
CA THR A 176 -5.22 -0.47 27.32
C THR A 176 -4.48 -1.02 26.10
N ARG A 177 -5.20 -1.74 25.24
CA ARG A 177 -4.69 -2.27 23.98
C ARG A 177 -4.37 -1.15 23.00
N ALA A 178 -5.30 -0.21 22.77
CA ALA A 178 -5.05 0.92 21.90
C ALA A 178 -3.98 1.87 22.47
N ALA A 179 -3.96 2.06 23.80
CA ALA A 179 -2.94 2.82 24.50
C ALA A 179 -1.54 2.23 24.29
N THR A 180 -1.39 0.91 24.43
CA THR A 180 -0.11 0.23 24.19
C THR A 180 0.34 0.36 22.73
N LEU A 181 -0.57 0.20 21.77
CA LEU A 181 -0.26 0.36 20.34
C LEU A 181 0.09 1.80 19.98
N ALA A 182 -0.56 2.79 20.59
CA ALA A 182 -0.23 4.21 20.41
C ALA A 182 1.15 4.53 21.00
N ARG A 183 1.50 3.94 22.15
CA ARG A 183 2.83 4.06 22.75
C ARG A 183 3.90 3.43 21.87
N ALA A 184 3.67 2.21 21.38
CA ALA A 184 4.56 1.55 20.43
C ALA A 184 4.77 2.40 19.17
N TRP A 185 3.69 2.98 18.62
CA TRP A 185 3.78 3.89 17.48
C TRP A 185 4.63 5.13 17.78
N ARG A 186 4.45 5.75 18.95
CA ARG A 186 5.22 6.93 19.39
C ARG A 186 6.71 6.62 19.50
N GLU A 187 7.04 5.44 20.02
CA GLU A 187 8.42 4.99 20.21
C GLU A 187 9.05 4.37 18.95
N GLY A 188 8.31 4.34 17.82
CA GLY A 188 8.80 3.75 16.57
C GLY A 188 8.88 2.22 16.58
N ILE A 189 8.18 1.56 17.50
CA ILE A 189 8.14 0.10 17.63
C ILE A 189 7.06 -0.46 16.70
N ALA A 190 7.48 -1.24 15.71
CA ALA A 190 6.58 -1.73 14.66
C ALA A 190 5.66 -2.89 15.09
N ALA A 191 5.93 -3.54 16.23
CA ALA A 191 5.14 -4.66 16.73
C ALA A 191 5.08 -4.75 18.25
N CYS A 192 3.90 -5.15 18.75
CA CYS A 192 3.65 -5.58 20.12
C CYS A 192 3.33 -7.07 20.13
N ARG A 193 3.84 -7.81 21.10
CA ARG A 193 3.50 -9.22 21.33
C ARG A 193 2.17 -9.34 22.09
N THR A 194 1.34 -10.31 21.71
CA THR A 194 0.06 -10.59 22.37
C THR A 194 0.20 -11.55 23.55
N THR A 195 1.33 -12.25 23.63
CA THR A 195 1.70 -13.18 24.70
C THR A 195 3.07 -12.82 25.26
N PRO A 196 3.38 -13.17 26.53
CA PRO A 196 4.68 -12.87 27.13
C PRO A 196 5.86 -13.45 26.35
N THR A 197 5.66 -14.63 25.76
CA THR A 197 6.63 -15.36 24.94
C THR A 197 6.01 -15.59 23.56
N VAL A 198 6.79 -15.35 22.51
CA VAL A 198 6.46 -15.70 21.13
C VAL A 198 7.50 -16.68 20.61
N THR A 199 7.15 -17.46 19.59
CA THR A 199 8.02 -18.52 19.08
C THR A 199 7.82 -18.75 17.58
N ALA A 200 8.79 -19.41 16.97
CA ALA A 200 8.71 -19.94 15.62
C ALA A 200 9.25 -21.37 15.60
N PRO A 201 8.64 -22.28 14.81
CA PRO A 201 9.14 -23.64 14.69
C PRO A 201 10.52 -23.67 14.02
N ARG A 202 11.34 -24.63 14.43
CA ARG A 202 12.71 -24.84 13.94
C ARG A 202 12.83 -26.23 13.35
N PHE A 203 13.54 -26.33 12.23
CA PHE A 203 13.76 -27.58 11.52
C PHE A 203 15.26 -27.74 11.21
N ASP A 204 15.69 -28.96 10.93
CA ASP A 204 17.08 -29.26 10.59
C ASP A 204 17.45 -28.69 9.21
N VAL A 205 16.51 -28.77 8.26
CA VAL A 205 16.61 -28.20 6.92
C VAL A 205 15.51 -27.14 6.75
N GLU A 206 15.91 -25.88 6.64
CA GLU A 206 15.01 -24.73 6.51
C GLU A 206 15.30 -23.97 5.22
N ILE A 207 14.32 -23.89 4.32
CA ILE A 207 14.42 -23.15 3.06
C ILE A 207 13.47 -21.95 3.10
N ASP A 208 14.00 -20.74 2.99
CA ASP A 208 13.21 -19.51 2.86
C ASP A 208 13.00 -19.24 1.35
N ILE A 209 11.75 -19.08 0.93
CA ILE A 209 11.31 -18.98 -0.48
C ILE A 209 10.56 -17.66 -0.68
N ASP A 210 10.88 -16.99 -1.77
CA ASP A 210 10.17 -15.81 -2.26
C ASP A 210 10.08 -15.87 -3.80
N MET A 211 9.15 -15.13 -4.40
CA MET A 211 8.93 -15.19 -5.84
C MET A 211 8.56 -13.84 -6.44
N GLU A 212 8.96 -13.62 -7.69
CA GLU A 212 8.54 -12.45 -8.46
C GLU A 212 7.71 -12.85 -9.67
N ALA A 213 6.63 -12.09 -9.88
CA ALA A 213 5.71 -12.29 -10.98
C ALA A 213 5.45 -11.00 -11.73
N TYR A 214 5.24 -11.13 -13.04
CA TYR A 214 4.79 -10.02 -13.87
C TYR A 214 3.27 -10.03 -13.97
N LEU A 215 2.60 -9.30 -13.07
CA LEU A 215 1.15 -9.14 -13.02
C LEU A 215 0.39 -10.48 -13.06
N HIS A 216 -0.33 -10.75 -14.16
CA HIS A 216 -1.07 -11.99 -14.40
C HIS A 216 -0.42 -12.89 -15.46
N HIS A 217 0.78 -12.54 -15.95
CA HIS A 217 1.43 -13.24 -17.06
C HIS A 217 2.19 -14.49 -16.62
N GLY A 218 2.98 -14.40 -15.55
CA GLY A 218 3.80 -15.52 -15.10
C GLY A 218 4.72 -15.18 -13.95
N ALA A 219 5.21 -16.24 -13.30
CA ALA A 219 6.31 -16.18 -12.34
C ALA A 219 7.64 -16.25 -13.09
N TYR A 220 8.44 -15.19 -13.04
CA TYR A 220 9.72 -15.15 -13.76
C TYR A 220 10.90 -15.49 -12.85
N LEU A 221 10.75 -15.37 -11.53
CA LEU A 221 11.81 -15.67 -10.56
C LEU A 221 11.25 -16.41 -9.35
N TRP A 222 11.89 -17.52 -8.98
CA TRP A 222 11.74 -18.19 -7.70
C TRP A 222 13.08 -18.16 -6.97
N GLY A 223 13.11 -17.52 -5.80
CA GLY A 223 14.26 -17.45 -4.93
C GLY A 223 14.20 -18.49 -3.83
N THR A 224 15.36 -19.06 -3.48
CA THR A 224 15.47 -19.96 -2.34
C THR A 224 16.72 -19.64 -1.52
N PHE A 225 16.61 -19.66 -0.20
CA PHE A 225 17.73 -19.42 0.71
C PHE A 225 17.78 -20.50 1.79
N ASP A 226 18.88 -21.26 1.83
CA ASP A 226 19.07 -22.36 2.80
C ASP A 226 19.67 -21.88 4.15
N GLY A 227 19.90 -20.57 4.28
CA GLY A 227 20.58 -19.96 5.42
C GLY A 227 22.06 -19.67 5.20
N GLN A 228 22.64 -20.15 4.12
CA GLN A 228 24.03 -19.90 3.71
C GLN A 228 24.07 -19.37 2.28
N THR A 229 23.39 -20.05 1.36
CA THR A 229 23.43 -19.81 -0.08
C THR A 229 22.04 -19.42 -0.59
N TYR A 230 21.98 -18.31 -1.33
CA TYR A 230 20.81 -17.95 -2.12
C TYR A 230 20.91 -18.60 -3.51
N ARG A 231 19.84 -19.24 -3.97
CA ARG A 231 19.74 -19.93 -5.26
C ARG A 231 18.53 -19.41 -6.01
N PRO A 232 18.73 -18.63 -7.09
CA PRO A 232 17.65 -18.17 -7.94
C PRO A 232 17.32 -19.17 -9.05
N PHE A 233 16.04 -19.29 -9.37
CA PHE A 233 15.51 -19.92 -10.57
C PHE A 233 14.80 -18.83 -11.38
N ALA A 234 15.49 -18.28 -12.37
CA ALA A 234 15.02 -17.15 -13.14
C ALA A 234 14.89 -17.48 -14.63
N THR A 235 13.82 -16.99 -15.25
CA THR A 235 13.70 -16.86 -16.70
C THR A 235 13.51 -15.39 -17.08
N TRP A 236 14.18 -14.96 -18.14
CA TRP A 236 14.05 -13.62 -18.71
C TRP A 236 13.45 -13.67 -20.12
N GLU A 237 13.01 -14.84 -20.53
CA GLU A 237 12.33 -15.09 -21.79
C GLU A 237 10.82 -14.80 -21.64
N PRO A 238 10.07 -14.67 -22.75
CA PRO A 238 8.63 -14.40 -22.68
C PRO A 238 7.88 -15.41 -21.81
N LEU A 239 7.08 -14.88 -20.88
CA LEU A 239 6.27 -15.69 -19.97
C LEU A 239 5.10 -16.36 -20.70
N GLY A 240 4.75 -17.56 -20.25
CA GLY A 240 3.75 -18.45 -20.84
C GLY A 240 4.27 -19.47 -21.84
N GLY A 241 5.58 -19.47 -22.09
CA GLY A 241 6.25 -20.44 -22.94
C GLY A 241 6.89 -21.62 -22.19
N PRO A 242 7.56 -22.51 -22.95
CA PRO A 242 8.34 -23.62 -22.38
C PRO A 242 9.46 -23.16 -21.44
N GLU A 243 9.94 -21.92 -21.56
CA GLU A 243 10.99 -21.35 -20.72
C GLU A 243 10.50 -21.06 -19.29
N GLU A 244 9.27 -20.54 -19.14
CA GLU A 244 8.62 -20.41 -17.81
C GLU A 244 8.37 -21.79 -17.20
N ALA A 245 7.91 -22.76 -18.01
CA ALA A 245 7.69 -24.13 -17.57
C ALA A 245 8.99 -24.80 -17.10
N ALA A 246 10.09 -24.65 -17.86
CA ALA A 246 11.39 -25.18 -17.50
C ALA A 246 11.93 -24.54 -16.21
N ASN A 247 11.74 -23.24 -16.04
CA ASN A 247 12.16 -22.53 -14.82
C ASN A 247 11.41 -23.06 -13.59
N PHE A 248 10.08 -23.20 -13.70
CA PHE A 248 9.25 -23.73 -12.63
C PHE A 248 9.58 -25.20 -12.31
N ALA A 249 9.78 -26.04 -13.33
CA ALA A 249 10.20 -27.43 -13.18
C ALA A 249 11.54 -27.55 -12.44
N ALA A 250 12.54 -26.73 -12.81
CA ALA A 250 13.85 -26.74 -12.16
C ALA A 250 13.76 -26.36 -10.68
N PHE A 251 13.00 -25.30 -10.35
CA PHE A 251 12.73 -24.91 -8.97
C PHE A 251 12.06 -26.05 -8.18
N TRP A 252 10.98 -26.61 -8.74
CA TRP A 252 10.21 -27.65 -8.07
C TRP A 252 11.01 -28.93 -7.85
N GLN A 253 11.78 -29.36 -8.86
CA GLN A 253 12.63 -30.54 -8.79
C GLN A 253 13.69 -30.36 -7.70
N TRP A 254 14.34 -29.20 -7.64
CA TRP A 254 15.33 -28.90 -6.61
C TRP A 254 14.71 -28.92 -5.20
N LEU A 255 13.56 -28.28 -5.02
CA LEU A 255 12.87 -28.23 -3.72
C LEU A 255 12.46 -29.64 -3.27
N SER A 256 11.87 -30.42 -4.18
CA SER A 256 11.42 -31.78 -3.92
C SER A 256 12.59 -32.71 -3.59
N ASN A 257 13.70 -32.61 -4.33
CA ASN A 257 14.89 -33.40 -4.05
C ASN A 257 15.51 -33.03 -2.69
N THR A 258 15.56 -31.74 -2.36
CA THR A 258 16.07 -31.25 -1.07
C THR A 258 15.23 -31.79 0.09
N ARG A 259 13.91 -31.76 -0.06
CA ARG A 259 12.96 -32.33 0.90
C ARG A 259 13.14 -33.84 1.06
N THR A 260 13.17 -34.59 -0.04
CA THR A 260 13.37 -36.04 -0.02
C THR A 260 14.69 -36.41 0.66
N GLN A 261 15.79 -35.74 0.31
CA GLN A 261 17.09 -35.97 0.92
C GLN A 261 17.08 -35.70 2.44
N ALA A 262 16.41 -34.64 2.88
CA ALA A 262 16.27 -34.36 4.31
C ALA A 262 15.59 -35.53 5.04
N HIS A 263 14.51 -36.07 4.49
CA HIS A 263 13.82 -37.21 5.10
C HIS A 263 14.65 -38.51 5.06
N GLU A 264 15.36 -38.78 3.97
CA GLU A 264 16.28 -39.93 3.86
C GLU A 264 17.41 -39.84 4.90
N ASP A 265 17.87 -38.62 5.20
CA ASP A 265 18.84 -38.32 6.23
C ASP A 265 18.25 -38.34 7.66
N ASN A 266 16.96 -38.66 7.85
CA ASN A 266 16.21 -38.56 9.11
C ASN A 266 16.20 -37.15 9.73
N LYS A 267 16.26 -36.13 8.88
CA LYS A 267 16.16 -34.72 9.25
C LYS A 267 14.74 -34.21 9.06
N THR A 268 14.37 -33.24 9.88
CA THR A 268 13.14 -32.48 9.70
C THR A 268 13.32 -31.42 8.61
N PHE A 269 12.27 -31.18 7.80
CA PHE A 269 12.29 -30.24 6.69
C PHE A 269 11.15 -29.23 6.81
N ALA A 270 11.42 -27.97 6.50
CA ALA A 270 10.39 -26.98 6.22
C ALA A 270 10.84 -25.94 5.20
N ALA A 271 9.89 -25.53 4.37
CA ALA A 271 9.97 -24.38 3.49
C ALA A 271 9.06 -23.26 4.01
N PHE A 272 9.56 -22.03 3.94
CA PHE A 272 8.92 -20.85 4.49
C PHE A 272 8.76 -19.81 3.40
N CYS A 273 7.60 -19.17 3.35
CA CYS A 273 7.41 -17.91 2.60
C CYS A 273 6.87 -16.85 3.55
N TYR A 274 7.08 -15.58 3.24
CA TYR A 274 6.54 -14.54 4.11
C TYR A 274 5.03 -14.56 4.13
N ALA A 275 4.35 -14.51 2.98
CA ALA A 275 2.89 -14.46 2.94
C ALA A 275 2.34 -15.27 1.76
N ASN A 276 1.91 -16.50 2.02
CA ASN A 276 1.75 -17.56 1.02
C ASN A 276 0.70 -17.34 -0.09
N HIS A 277 -0.03 -16.22 -0.11
CA HIS A 277 -1.13 -16.03 -1.05
C HIS A 277 -0.63 -15.97 -2.50
N GLY A 278 0.43 -15.21 -2.76
CA GLY A 278 1.01 -15.05 -4.09
C GLY A 278 1.75 -16.31 -4.54
N GLU A 279 2.54 -16.89 -3.66
CA GLU A 279 3.33 -18.10 -3.86
C GLU A 279 2.40 -19.30 -4.11
N ASN A 280 1.36 -19.49 -3.29
CA ASN A 280 0.39 -20.56 -3.52
C ASN A 280 -0.38 -20.35 -4.84
N HIS A 281 -0.68 -19.11 -5.21
CA HIS A 281 -1.32 -18.82 -6.49
C HIS A 281 -0.42 -19.28 -7.65
N TRP A 282 0.84 -18.84 -7.67
CA TRP A 282 1.77 -19.16 -8.76
C TRP A 282 2.23 -20.61 -8.77
N LEU A 283 2.45 -21.24 -7.62
CA LEU A 283 2.73 -22.67 -7.54
C LEU A 283 1.64 -23.50 -8.24
N LYS A 284 0.37 -23.20 -7.94
CA LYS A 284 -0.77 -23.91 -8.55
C LYS A 284 -0.98 -23.52 -10.00
N GLU A 285 -0.87 -22.24 -10.31
CA GLU A 285 -1.10 -21.74 -11.67
C GLU A 285 -0.04 -22.26 -12.65
N SER A 286 1.24 -22.29 -12.26
CA SER A 286 2.30 -22.89 -13.07
C SER A 286 2.11 -24.39 -13.28
N ALA A 287 1.71 -25.15 -12.24
CA ALA A 287 1.39 -26.56 -12.38
C ALA A 287 0.20 -26.78 -13.33
N ARG A 288 -0.88 -26.01 -13.16
CA ARG A 288 -2.09 -26.08 -13.99
C ARG A 288 -1.80 -25.73 -15.46
N ARG A 289 -0.97 -24.71 -15.69
CA ARG A 289 -0.62 -24.23 -17.03
C ARG A 289 0.32 -25.15 -17.76
N PHE A 290 1.27 -25.79 -17.08
CA PHE A 290 2.41 -26.42 -17.75
C PHE A 290 2.56 -27.94 -17.54
N HIS A 291 1.85 -28.55 -16.58
CA HIS A 291 1.91 -30.00 -16.36
C HIS A 291 1.52 -30.78 -17.63
N GLY A 292 2.44 -31.61 -18.12
CA GLY A 292 2.26 -32.44 -19.32
C GLY A 292 2.15 -31.67 -20.64
N GLN A 293 2.36 -30.34 -20.66
CA GLN A 293 2.22 -29.54 -21.88
C GLN A 293 3.44 -29.62 -22.81
N TYR A 294 4.65 -29.70 -22.24
CA TYR A 294 5.90 -29.62 -22.99
C TYR A 294 6.71 -30.92 -22.84
N PRO A 295 6.96 -31.66 -23.94
CA PRO A 295 7.79 -32.87 -23.89
C PRO A 295 9.21 -32.58 -23.37
N GLY A 296 9.66 -33.35 -22.39
CA GLY A 296 11.00 -33.21 -21.80
C GLY A 296 11.11 -32.21 -20.65
N ILE A 297 10.01 -31.53 -20.28
CA ILE A 297 9.95 -30.66 -19.09
C ILE A 297 9.01 -31.30 -18.07
N ASP A 298 9.57 -31.71 -16.93
CA ASP A 298 8.82 -32.38 -15.87
C ASP A 298 8.27 -31.37 -14.85
N VAL A 299 7.10 -30.81 -15.16
CA VAL A 299 6.35 -29.93 -14.25
C VAL A 299 5.46 -30.77 -13.35
N PRO A 300 5.40 -30.52 -12.02
CA PRO A 300 4.51 -31.26 -11.12
C PRO A 300 3.04 -31.09 -11.47
N SER A 301 2.24 -32.10 -11.14
CA SER A 301 0.79 -31.97 -11.20
C SER A 301 0.26 -31.00 -10.14
N GLU A 302 -0.91 -30.41 -10.39
CA GLU A 302 -1.59 -29.57 -9.40
C GLU A 302 -1.86 -30.31 -8.08
N LYS A 303 -2.05 -31.64 -8.14
CA LYS A 303 -2.24 -32.48 -6.94
C LYS A 303 -0.98 -32.56 -6.09
N GLU A 304 0.19 -32.70 -6.71
CA GLU A 304 1.47 -32.72 -6.00
C GLU A 304 1.76 -31.39 -5.34
N VAL A 305 1.52 -30.29 -6.06
CA VAL A 305 1.62 -28.93 -5.52
C VAL A 305 0.66 -28.75 -4.34
N GLN A 306 -0.61 -29.12 -4.52
CA GLN A 306 -1.62 -28.98 -3.48
C GLN A 306 -1.29 -29.82 -2.23
N ALA A 307 -0.72 -31.02 -2.40
CA ALA A 307 -0.29 -31.85 -1.29
C ALA A 307 0.86 -31.20 -0.50
N PHE A 308 1.81 -30.58 -1.18
CA PHE A 308 2.91 -29.87 -0.55
C PHE A 308 2.45 -28.61 0.21
N ILE A 309 1.68 -27.73 -0.42
CA ILE A 309 1.26 -26.47 0.23
C ILE A 309 0.25 -26.68 1.37
N SER A 310 -0.43 -27.83 1.40
CA SER A 310 -1.30 -28.24 2.52
C SER A 310 -0.56 -28.99 3.63
N SER A 311 0.73 -29.30 3.44
CA SER A 311 1.53 -30.02 4.44
C SER A 311 1.95 -29.12 5.60
N THR A 312 2.41 -29.72 6.69
CA THR A 312 3.02 -28.99 7.81
C THR A 312 4.42 -28.45 7.51
N GLU A 313 4.96 -28.77 6.33
CA GLU A 313 6.31 -28.42 5.89
C GLU A 313 6.31 -27.17 5.00
N TRP A 314 5.14 -26.62 4.66
CA TRP A 314 4.98 -25.32 4.02
C TRP A 314 4.39 -24.31 5.00
N ILE A 315 5.21 -23.36 5.45
CA ILE A 315 4.87 -22.49 6.57
C ILE A 315 4.75 -21.03 6.13
N ASP A 316 3.58 -20.46 6.38
CA ASP A 316 3.31 -19.03 6.22
C ASP A 316 3.79 -18.25 7.45
N VAL A 317 4.88 -17.49 7.28
CA VAL A 317 5.48 -16.71 8.36
C VAL A 317 4.59 -15.54 8.78
N PHE A 318 3.83 -14.94 7.86
CA PHE A 318 2.92 -13.85 8.16
C PHE A 318 1.73 -14.29 9.02
N GLN A 319 1.22 -15.50 8.85
CA GLN A 319 0.22 -16.08 9.77
C GLN A 319 0.83 -16.36 11.15
N LEU A 320 2.06 -16.87 11.20
CA LEU A 320 2.79 -17.08 12.44
C LEU A 320 3.04 -15.76 13.20
N VAL A 321 3.37 -14.70 12.47
CA VAL A 321 3.50 -13.33 12.98
C VAL A 321 2.14 -12.83 13.49
N LYS A 322 1.08 -12.93 12.69
CA LYS A 322 -0.26 -12.41 13.03
C LYS A 322 -0.90 -13.09 14.23
N SER A 323 -0.59 -14.35 14.49
CA SER A 323 -1.13 -15.07 15.66
C SER A 323 -0.50 -14.61 16.98
N GLN A 324 0.67 -13.98 16.93
CA GLN A 324 1.48 -13.65 18.11
C GLN A 324 1.77 -12.15 18.27
N LEU A 325 1.64 -11.37 17.20
CA LEU A 325 2.01 -9.96 17.15
C LEU A 325 0.87 -9.08 16.61
N VAL A 326 0.90 -7.82 17.02
CA VAL A 326 0.00 -6.75 16.54
C VAL A 326 0.85 -5.50 16.32
N GLY A 327 0.73 -4.88 15.15
CA GLY A 327 1.51 -3.70 14.80
C GLY A 327 0.64 -2.45 14.60
N PRO A 328 1.09 -1.25 15.00
CA PRO A 328 0.34 0.00 14.79
C PRO A 328 0.18 0.35 13.31
N GLY A 329 1.13 -0.05 12.46
CA GLY A 329 1.12 0.17 11.01
C GLY A 329 0.88 -1.10 10.18
N GLY A 330 0.52 -2.22 10.80
CA GLY A 330 0.52 -3.54 10.14
C GLY A 330 1.86 -4.26 10.25
N LEU A 331 1.88 -5.52 9.83
CA LEU A 331 2.97 -6.48 10.08
C LEU A 331 3.60 -6.95 8.76
N GLY A 332 3.87 -6.03 7.83
CA GLY A 332 4.51 -6.38 6.54
C GLY A 332 6.00 -6.69 6.71
N LEU A 333 6.59 -7.39 5.74
CA LEU A 333 7.99 -7.82 5.75
C LEU A 333 8.94 -6.63 6.02
N LYS A 334 8.84 -5.58 5.21
CA LYS A 334 9.63 -4.34 5.34
C LYS A 334 9.46 -3.59 6.67
N LYS A 335 8.39 -3.85 7.41
CA LYS A 335 8.15 -3.23 8.73
C LYS A 335 8.78 -4.02 9.87
N LEU A 336 8.84 -5.34 9.75
CA LEU A 336 9.34 -6.22 10.81
C LEU A 336 10.81 -6.58 10.65
N ALA A 337 11.31 -6.70 9.43
CA ALA A 337 12.69 -7.11 9.21
C ALA A 337 13.73 -6.19 9.89
N PRO A 338 13.55 -4.84 9.95
CA PRO A 338 14.45 -3.98 10.72
C PRO A 338 14.46 -4.28 12.22
N MET A 339 13.31 -4.64 12.81
CA MET A 339 13.24 -5.10 14.21
C MET A 339 13.97 -6.44 14.42
N ALA A 340 14.00 -7.28 13.39
CA ALA A 340 14.78 -8.50 13.35
C ALA A 340 16.27 -8.28 13.00
N GLY A 341 16.71 -7.02 12.89
CA GLY A 341 18.09 -6.65 12.58
C GLY A 341 18.46 -6.74 11.10
N PHE A 342 17.50 -6.98 10.20
CA PHE A 342 17.74 -7.05 8.76
C PHE A 342 17.41 -5.72 8.08
N HIS A 343 18.34 -5.25 7.26
CA HIS A 343 18.19 -4.04 6.46
C HIS A 343 18.58 -4.39 5.01
N TRP A 344 17.74 -3.98 4.06
CA TRP A 344 18.01 -4.14 2.64
C TRP A 344 19.22 -3.28 2.25
N GLN A 345 20.01 -3.73 1.28
CA GLN A 345 21.16 -2.98 0.81
C GLN A 345 20.75 -1.76 -0.03
N GLU A 346 19.62 -1.87 -0.74
CA GLU A 346 19.07 -0.82 -1.60
C GLU A 346 17.65 -0.46 -1.13
N GLU A 347 17.42 0.80 -0.75
CA GLU A 347 16.15 1.26 -0.18
C GLU A 347 15.02 1.37 -1.22
N ASP A 348 15.34 1.37 -2.53
CA ASP A 348 14.44 1.87 -3.58
C ASP A 348 13.64 0.81 -4.35
N LEU A 349 13.89 -0.48 -4.14
CA LEU A 349 13.12 -1.54 -4.82
C LEU A 349 11.94 -1.99 -3.96
N ASP A 350 10.73 -1.65 -4.38
CA ASP A 350 9.47 -2.25 -3.92
C ASP A 350 8.81 -3.08 -5.03
N GLY A 351 7.65 -3.68 -4.77
CA GLY A 351 6.98 -4.55 -5.76
C GLY A 351 6.53 -3.83 -7.04
N GLU A 352 6.32 -2.51 -7.03
CA GLU A 352 6.04 -1.75 -8.26
C GLU A 352 7.35 -1.41 -8.99
N ALA A 353 8.42 -1.12 -8.24
CA ALA A 353 9.74 -0.91 -8.78
C ALA A 353 10.34 -2.20 -9.36
N SER A 354 10.03 -3.38 -8.83
CA SER A 354 10.49 -4.67 -9.36
C SER A 354 9.91 -4.95 -10.75
N ILE A 355 8.65 -4.58 -10.99
CA ILE A 355 8.03 -4.67 -12.33
C ILE A 355 8.77 -3.77 -13.32
N ARG A 356 9.08 -2.53 -12.93
CA ARG A 356 9.84 -1.60 -13.78
C ARG A 356 11.26 -2.10 -14.04
N ALA A 357 11.93 -2.61 -13.01
CA ALA A 357 13.26 -3.18 -13.13
C ALA A 357 13.28 -4.40 -14.08
N TYR A 358 12.20 -5.19 -14.08
CA TYR A 358 12.00 -6.28 -15.05
C TYR A 358 11.87 -5.75 -16.48
N GLU A 359 11.06 -4.71 -16.70
CA GLU A 359 10.93 -4.06 -18.02
C GLU A 359 12.24 -3.42 -18.51
N GLU A 360 13.02 -2.86 -17.58
CA GLU A 360 14.33 -2.24 -17.84
C GLU A 360 15.46 -3.28 -17.97
N GLY A 361 15.20 -4.55 -17.70
CA GLY A 361 16.17 -5.64 -17.82
C GLY A 361 17.25 -5.65 -16.73
N LYS A 362 16.97 -5.12 -15.55
CA LYS A 362 17.88 -5.01 -14.40
C LYS A 362 17.93 -6.30 -13.58
N LYS A 363 18.49 -7.34 -14.18
CA LYS A 363 18.46 -8.72 -13.65
C LYS A 363 19.15 -8.83 -12.30
N GLU A 364 20.32 -8.23 -12.14
CA GLU A 364 21.11 -8.29 -10.91
C GLU A 364 20.40 -7.61 -9.73
N GLU A 365 19.73 -6.47 -9.98
CA GLU A 365 18.93 -5.75 -8.99
C GLU A 365 17.75 -6.63 -8.50
N LEU A 366 17.04 -7.29 -9.44
CA LEU A 366 15.94 -8.20 -9.10
C LEU A 366 16.38 -9.43 -8.30
N LEU A 367 17.50 -10.03 -8.69
CA LEU A 367 18.08 -11.17 -7.96
C LEU A 367 18.52 -10.78 -6.55
N SER A 368 19.10 -9.58 -6.40
CA SER A 368 19.47 -9.04 -5.09
C SER A 368 18.24 -8.79 -4.24
N TYR A 369 17.22 -8.13 -4.79
CA TYR A 369 15.96 -7.81 -4.10
C TYR A 369 15.24 -9.06 -3.58
N ASN A 370 15.00 -10.04 -4.46
CA ASN A 370 14.34 -11.30 -4.08
C ASN A 370 15.20 -12.13 -3.10
N GLY A 371 16.53 -12.08 -3.24
CA GLY A 371 17.45 -12.68 -2.28
C GLY A 371 17.39 -12.03 -0.89
N ASP A 372 17.23 -10.71 -0.82
CA ASP A 372 17.04 -9.98 0.42
C ASP A 372 15.69 -10.30 1.06
N ASP A 373 14.61 -10.46 0.29
CA ASP A 373 13.30 -10.84 0.83
C ASP A 373 13.30 -12.26 1.44
N CYS A 374 14.02 -13.20 0.83
CA CYS A 374 14.29 -14.53 1.43
C CYS A 374 15.05 -14.41 2.77
N ARG A 375 16.08 -13.56 2.83
CA ARG A 375 16.90 -13.35 4.04
C ARG A 375 16.13 -12.61 5.13
N ALA A 376 15.31 -11.64 4.77
CA ALA A 376 14.43 -10.90 5.66
C ALA A 376 13.41 -11.85 6.32
N THR A 377 12.81 -12.74 5.53
CA THR A 377 11.90 -13.78 6.02
C THR A 377 12.59 -14.64 7.08
N ARG A 378 13.80 -15.13 6.80
CA ARG A 378 14.61 -15.89 7.77
C ARG A 378 14.91 -15.10 9.04
N ALA A 379 15.30 -13.83 8.91
CA ALA A 379 15.62 -12.97 10.03
C ALA A 379 14.42 -12.83 10.97
N ILE A 380 13.22 -12.59 10.44
CA ILE A 380 11.99 -12.51 11.22
C ILE A 380 11.69 -13.83 11.93
N ARG A 381 11.85 -14.98 11.28
CA ARG A 381 11.65 -16.29 11.95
C ARG A 381 12.58 -16.48 13.14
N ARG A 382 13.86 -16.15 12.98
CA ARG A 382 14.84 -16.23 14.08
C ARG A 382 14.50 -15.26 15.21
N TRP A 383 14.16 -14.02 14.85
CA TRP A 383 13.70 -13.02 15.80
C TRP A 383 12.47 -13.47 16.59
N LEU A 384 11.48 -14.10 15.94
CA LEU A 384 10.34 -14.72 16.61
C LEU A 384 10.75 -15.87 17.54
N ALA A 385 11.67 -16.74 17.11
CA ALA A 385 12.18 -17.84 17.93
C ALA A 385 12.89 -17.31 19.20
N ASP A 386 13.54 -16.16 19.11
CA ASP A 386 14.17 -15.46 20.23
C ASP A 386 13.18 -14.62 21.06
N SER A 387 11.87 -14.89 20.95
CA SER A 387 10.79 -14.16 21.63
C SER A 387 10.64 -12.69 21.24
N ALA A 388 11.00 -12.34 20.01
CA ALA A 388 10.83 -11.02 19.40
C ALA A 388 11.34 -9.88 20.30
N PRO A 389 12.66 -9.84 20.58
CA PRO A 389 13.25 -8.77 21.39
C PRO A 389 12.97 -7.39 20.77
N GLY A 390 12.82 -6.37 21.63
CA GLY A 390 12.46 -5.01 21.21
C GLY A 390 10.97 -4.78 20.99
N THR A 391 10.12 -5.79 21.18
CA THR A 391 8.66 -5.61 21.19
C THR A 391 8.12 -5.20 22.56
N MET A 392 6.98 -4.51 22.57
CA MET A 392 6.18 -4.29 23.79
C MET A 392 5.22 -5.45 24.01
N LEU A 393 4.93 -5.80 25.26
CA LEU A 393 3.81 -6.71 25.58
C LEU A 393 2.52 -5.90 25.55
N LEU A 394 1.55 -6.39 24.79
CA LEU A 394 0.22 -5.81 24.74
C LEU A 394 -0.50 -6.05 26.07
N GLN A 395 -0.94 -4.97 26.71
CA GLN A 395 -1.59 -4.98 28.02
C GLN A 395 -3.10 -5.24 27.97
#